data_AF-A0AAJ7VC51-F1
#
_entry.id   AF-A0AAJ7VC51-F1
#
_cell.length_a   1.000
_cell.length_b   1.000
_cell.length_c   1.000
_cell.angle_alpha   90.00
_cell.angle_beta   90.00
_cell.angle_gamma   90.00
#
_symmetry.space_group_name_H-M   'P 1'
#
loop_
_entity.id
_entity.type
_entity.pdbx_description
1 polymer ?
#
loop_
_entity_poly.entity_id
_entity_poly.type
_entity_poly.pdbx_seq_one_letter_code
_entity_poly.pdbx_strand_id
1 'polypeptide(L)'
;MYTNVQECWSAQDPHCVWCGSKSRCTFEDDCTDSDWVSIPDDHQHKIVSYKVEKEPTGQIKLNIQTHLTVGQSTLSRFACQFSASSSELCSRSGPPPLFPQCTCIFSDSRLPAEGLGVSVRIRVGKTHFLEQLTLTNCSNIRGPPSSVLCQQCIRAGCGWSKNSCSWANQGVINDSVCQTMESGMNFSRPVISSITPSVVSFYGRNHAVLSGQNLRDVTRVRMTVDTDCTPQESPVWNNTGVNLTFHIPRTDGKGVVKVCALLPDGGCHGNTKITYKSSPSCTKIVPSSSWVSGKREITLMGSHLDFVEGVTHSHAPQRVRPPGSSSYQNLTYDTPAAENSQRTFTQHCVSESSQ
;
A
#
# COMPACT_ATOMS: atom_id res chain seq x y z
N MET A 1 15.81 -13.85 -19.38
CA MET A 1 16.22 -15.22 -19.02
C MET A 1 15.88 -15.39 -17.56
N TYR A 2 14.94 -16.27 -17.23
CA TYR A 2 14.50 -16.45 -15.84
C TYR A 2 15.61 -17.13 -15.02
N THR A 3 16.05 -16.47 -13.95
CA THR A 3 17.24 -16.86 -13.18
C THR A 3 16.93 -17.79 -12.02
N ASN A 4 15.65 -17.89 -11.66
CA ASN A 4 15.17 -18.73 -10.58
C ASN A 4 13.75 -19.22 -10.87
N VAL A 5 13.31 -20.19 -10.07
CA VAL A 5 12.02 -20.85 -10.22
C VAL A 5 10.82 -19.93 -9.92
N GLN A 6 10.99 -18.91 -9.04
CA GLN A 6 9.93 -17.92 -8.77
C GLN A 6 9.63 -17.11 -10.03
N GLU A 7 10.69 -16.66 -10.71
CA GLU A 7 10.59 -15.90 -11.96
C GLU A 7 9.98 -16.75 -13.09
N CYS A 8 10.40 -18.01 -13.22
CA CYS A 8 9.82 -18.95 -14.19
C CYS A 8 8.33 -19.17 -13.92
N TRP A 9 7.94 -19.40 -12.67
CA TRP A 9 6.54 -19.58 -12.26
C TRP A 9 5.71 -18.29 -12.44
N SER A 10 6.31 -17.11 -12.23
CA SER A 10 5.63 -15.81 -12.40
C SER A 10 5.21 -15.52 -13.85
N ALA A 11 5.82 -16.19 -14.83
CA ALA A 11 5.40 -16.09 -16.22
C ALA A 11 4.00 -16.67 -16.47
N GLN A 12 3.52 -17.54 -15.57
CA GLN A 12 2.19 -18.19 -15.65
C GLN A 12 1.95 -18.88 -16.99
N ASP A 13 3.01 -19.41 -17.62
CA ASP A 13 2.94 -20.15 -18.88
C ASP A 13 2.88 -21.66 -18.60
N PRO A 14 1.77 -22.34 -18.92
CA PRO A 14 1.62 -23.78 -18.67
C PRO A 14 2.60 -24.67 -19.46
N HIS A 15 3.19 -24.17 -20.56
CA HIS A 15 4.14 -24.94 -21.36
C HIS A 15 5.58 -24.84 -20.85
N CYS A 16 5.83 -23.93 -19.90
CA CYS A 16 7.14 -23.69 -19.33
C CYS A 16 7.29 -24.39 -17.98
N VAL A 17 8.39 -25.13 -17.82
CA VAL A 17 8.76 -25.82 -16.58
C VAL A 17 10.12 -25.33 -16.09
N TRP A 18 10.28 -25.26 -14.77
CA TRP A 18 11.58 -25.08 -14.17
C TRP A 18 12.31 -26.42 -14.07
N CYS A 19 13.38 -26.56 -14.84
CA CYS A 19 14.19 -27.77 -14.88
C CYS A 19 15.27 -27.73 -13.79
N GLY A 20 15.09 -28.48 -12.69
CA GLY A 20 15.94 -28.39 -11.50
C GLY A 20 17.42 -28.70 -11.76
N SER A 21 17.71 -29.69 -12.60
CA SER A 21 19.09 -30.04 -12.96
C SER A 21 19.79 -28.98 -13.83
N LYS A 22 19.05 -28.37 -14.75
CA LYS A 22 19.56 -27.34 -15.67
C LYS A 22 19.53 -25.94 -15.07
N SER A 23 18.86 -25.78 -13.92
CA SER A 23 18.65 -24.50 -13.21
C SER A 23 18.17 -23.39 -14.14
N ARG A 24 17.20 -23.71 -15.00
CA ARG A 24 16.62 -22.76 -15.97
C ARG A 24 15.18 -23.15 -16.28
N CYS A 25 14.41 -22.18 -16.77
CA CYS A 25 13.06 -22.36 -17.30
C CYS A 25 13.16 -22.86 -18.76
N THR A 26 12.52 -23.99 -19.11
CA THR A 26 12.48 -24.60 -20.46
C THR A 26 11.10 -25.17 -20.76
N PHE A 27 10.88 -25.69 -21.97
CA PHE A 27 9.73 -26.55 -22.23
C PHE A 27 9.88 -27.89 -21.49
N GLU A 28 8.74 -28.52 -21.20
CA GLU A 28 8.68 -29.84 -20.52
C GLU A 28 9.47 -30.91 -21.29
N ASP A 29 9.29 -30.97 -22.60
CA ASP A 29 9.97 -31.91 -23.50
C ASP A 29 11.50 -31.74 -23.50
N ASP A 30 12.00 -30.57 -23.13
CA ASP A 30 13.44 -30.31 -23.02
C ASP A 30 14.01 -30.74 -21.65
N CYS A 31 13.18 -31.20 -20.72
CA CYS A 31 13.55 -31.55 -19.34
C CYS A 31 13.33 -33.05 -19.02
N THR A 32 13.58 -33.93 -19.99
CA THR A 32 13.36 -35.40 -19.89
C THR A 32 14.12 -36.11 -18.77
N ASP A 33 15.29 -35.59 -18.38
CA ASP A 33 16.23 -36.30 -17.50
C ASP A 33 16.25 -35.77 -16.05
N SER A 34 15.26 -34.95 -15.68
CA SER A 34 15.33 -34.14 -14.47
C SER A 34 14.03 -34.05 -13.71
N ASP A 35 14.16 -33.81 -12.41
CA ASP A 35 13.11 -33.20 -11.61
C ASP A 35 12.72 -31.87 -12.24
N TRP A 36 11.43 -31.66 -12.46
CA TRP A 36 10.89 -30.40 -12.95
C TRP A 36 9.69 -29.96 -12.10
N VAL A 37 9.44 -28.66 -12.13
CA VAL A 37 8.36 -28.00 -11.41
C VAL A 37 7.67 -27.03 -12.36
N SER A 38 6.34 -27.03 -12.39
CA SER A 38 5.53 -26.11 -13.19
C SER A 38 4.40 -25.47 -12.37
N ILE A 39 3.63 -24.59 -13.03
CA ILE A 39 2.42 -24.02 -12.46
C ILE A 39 1.38 -25.13 -12.20
N PRO A 40 0.55 -24.99 -11.15
CA PRO A 40 -0.54 -25.93 -10.89
C PRO A 40 -1.59 -25.86 -12.00
N ASP A 41 -2.34 -26.96 -12.19
CA ASP A 41 -3.42 -27.03 -13.19
C ASP A 41 -4.60 -26.09 -12.87
N ASP A 42 -4.74 -25.72 -11.59
CA ASP A 42 -5.73 -24.76 -11.11
C ASP A 42 -5.19 -23.32 -11.15
N HIS A 43 -6.10 -22.35 -11.32
CA HIS A 43 -5.78 -20.92 -11.22
C HIS A 43 -5.38 -20.52 -9.80
N GLN A 44 -4.10 -20.70 -9.47
CA GLN A 44 -3.54 -20.31 -8.18
C GLN A 44 -2.46 -19.23 -8.36
N HIS A 45 -2.63 -18.11 -7.66
CA HIS A 45 -1.75 -16.94 -7.75
C HIS A 45 -0.57 -16.96 -6.78
N LYS A 46 -0.41 -18.03 -5.98
CA LYS A 46 0.68 -18.18 -5.02
C LYS A 46 1.31 -19.57 -5.10
N ILE A 47 2.64 -19.63 -5.19
CA ILE A 47 3.40 -20.90 -5.12
C ILE A 47 3.20 -21.59 -3.77
N VAL A 48 3.10 -20.81 -2.69
CA VAL A 48 2.91 -21.31 -1.33
C VAL A 48 1.74 -20.59 -0.67
N SER A 49 0.89 -21.37 -0.02
CA SER A 49 -0.11 -20.89 0.93
C SER A 49 0.12 -21.55 2.28
N TYR A 50 -0.36 -20.91 3.35
CA TYR A 50 -0.21 -21.46 4.68
C TYR A 50 -1.45 -21.25 5.53
N LYS A 51 -1.59 -22.10 6.55
CA LYS A 51 -2.68 -22.09 7.52
C LYS A 51 -2.10 -22.20 8.92
N VAL A 52 -2.71 -21.49 9.86
CA VAL A 52 -2.32 -21.47 11.27
C VAL A 52 -3.49 -21.96 12.11
N GLU A 53 -3.30 -23.12 12.72
CA GLU A 53 -4.28 -23.79 13.57
C GLU A 53 -3.80 -23.78 15.01
N LYS A 54 -4.74 -23.67 15.96
CA LYS A 54 -4.47 -23.87 17.38
C LYS A 54 -5.08 -25.20 17.81
N GLU A 55 -4.24 -26.13 18.19
CA GLU A 55 -4.64 -27.44 18.67
C GLU A 55 -5.23 -27.34 20.09
N PRO A 56 -6.14 -28.23 20.51
CA PRO A 56 -6.69 -28.24 21.86
C PRO A 56 -5.63 -28.36 22.98
N THR A 57 -4.48 -28.95 22.65
CA THR A 57 -3.30 -29.07 23.53
C THR A 57 -2.59 -27.73 23.79
N GLY A 58 -3.01 -26.65 23.12
CA GLY A 58 -2.35 -25.34 23.18
C GLY A 58 -1.12 -25.23 22.28
N GLN A 59 -0.89 -26.20 21.40
CA GLN A 59 0.16 -26.12 20.38
C GLN A 59 -0.33 -25.36 19.14
N ILE A 60 0.59 -24.65 18.49
CA ILE A 60 0.35 -24.01 17.21
C ILE A 60 0.81 -24.95 16.11
N LYS A 61 -0.05 -25.17 15.12
CA LYS A 61 0.19 -26.00 13.96
C LYS A 61 0.16 -25.13 12.71
N LEU A 62 1.32 -24.98 12.09
CA LEU A 62 1.52 -24.30 10.82
C LEU A 62 1.50 -25.33 9.70
N ASN A 63 0.50 -25.27 8.84
CA ASN A 63 0.39 -26.12 7.66
C ASN A 63 0.75 -25.32 6.41
N ILE A 64 1.78 -25.76 5.70
CA ILE A 64 2.25 -25.19 4.43
C ILE A 64 1.73 -26.05 3.30
N GLN A 65 1.09 -25.43 2.34
CA GLN A 65 0.59 -26.05 1.11
C GLN A 65 1.35 -25.43 -0.07
N THR A 66 2.05 -26.27 -0.83
CA THR A 66 2.62 -25.90 -2.12
C THR A 66 1.59 -26.07 -3.23
N HIS A 67 1.61 -25.17 -4.19
CA HIS A 67 0.74 -25.16 -5.36
C HIS A 67 1.59 -25.24 -6.61
N LEU A 68 2.10 -26.44 -6.85
CA LEU A 68 3.05 -26.74 -7.92
C LEU A 68 2.65 -28.07 -8.54
N THR A 69 2.84 -28.21 -9.85
CA THR A 69 2.85 -29.51 -10.51
C THR A 69 4.29 -29.98 -10.63
N VAL A 70 4.55 -31.26 -10.35
CA VAL A 70 5.91 -31.81 -10.27
C VAL A 70 5.98 -33.14 -11.00
N GLY A 71 7.13 -33.41 -11.62
CA GLY A 71 7.39 -34.72 -12.23
C GLY A 71 7.43 -35.84 -11.17
N GLN A 72 7.01 -37.05 -11.55
CA GLN A 72 6.78 -38.17 -10.61
C GLN A 72 8.02 -38.62 -9.81
N SER A 73 9.21 -38.51 -10.40
CA SER A 73 10.51 -38.79 -9.75
C SER A 73 10.88 -37.79 -8.65
N THR A 74 10.19 -36.65 -8.60
CA THR A 74 10.45 -35.49 -7.73
C THR A 74 9.72 -35.60 -6.37
N LEU A 75 8.60 -36.33 -6.34
CA LEU A 75 7.72 -36.47 -5.18
C LEU A 75 8.41 -37.08 -3.95
N SER A 76 9.32 -38.03 -4.16
CA SER A 76 10.06 -38.73 -3.11
C SER A 76 11.12 -37.88 -2.39
N ARG A 77 11.48 -36.71 -2.95
CA ARG A 77 12.54 -35.81 -2.43
C ARG A 77 12.00 -34.50 -1.86
N PHE A 78 10.70 -34.49 -1.54
CA PHE A 78 10.05 -33.36 -0.88
C PHE A 78 10.47 -33.23 0.59
N ALA A 79 10.84 -32.02 1.02
CA ALA A 79 11.16 -31.73 2.41
C ALA A 79 10.94 -30.26 2.75
N CYS A 80 10.64 -29.96 4.01
CA CYS A 80 10.56 -28.59 4.51
C CYS A 80 11.40 -28.41 5.77
N GLN A 81 12.04 -27.25 5.87
CA GLN A 81 12.78 -26.82 7.06
C GLN A 81 12.21 -25.48 7.53
N PHE A 82 11.87 -25.42 8.81
CA PHE A 82 11.28 -24.24 9.43
C PHE A 82 12.26 -23.64 10.42
N SER A 83 12.49 -22.35 10.31
CA SER A 83 13.39 -21.62 11.20
C SER A 83 12.78 -20.31 11.65
N ALA A 84 13.00 -19.96 12.92
CA ALA A 84 12.64 -18.68 13.50
C ALA A 84 13.85 -18.15 14.28
N SER A 85 14.24 -16.90 14.02
CA SER A 85 15.42 -16.26 14.64
C SER A 85 16.67 -17.16 14.64
N SER A 86 16.93 -17.84 13.52
CA SER A 86 18.03 -18.81 13.31
C SER A 86 18.01 -20.10 14.16
N SER A 87 16.90 -20.42 14.81
CA SER A 87 16.68 -21.67 15.56
C SER A 87 15.62 -22.57 14.90
N GLU A 88 15.71 -23.89 15.14
CA GLU A 88 14.71 -24.86 14.65
C GLU A 88 13.39 -24.67 15.41
N LEU A 89 12.32 -24.34 14.67
CA LEU A 89 11.05 -23.94 15.28
C LEU A 89 10.21 -25.14 15.72
N CYS A 90 10.15 -26.19 14.90
CA CYS A 90 9.19 -27.29 15.04
C CYS A 90 9.65 -28.37 16.01
N SER A 91 8.69 -29.07 16.63
CA SER A 91 8.98 -30.30 17.34
C SER A 91 9.33 -31.44 16.37
N ARG A 92 10.25 -32.32 16.78
CA ARG A 92 10.61 -33.54 16.03
C ARG A 92 9.49 -34.60 15.98
N SER A 93 8.41 -34.36 16.71
CA SER A 93 7.24 -35.24 16.79
C SER A 93 6.17 -34.95 15.72
N GLY A 94 6.42 -33.98 14.82
CA GLY A 94 5.51 -33.66 13.73
C GLY A 94 5.43 -34.77 12.67
N PRO A 95 4.37 -34.79 11.84
CA PRO A 95 4.28 -35.73 10.74
C PRO A 95 5.41 -35.49 9.73
N PRO A 96 5.92 -36.54 9.06
CA PRO A 96 6.91 -36.36 8.01
C PRO A 96 6.32 -35.51 6.87
N PRO A 97 7.14 -34.70 6.19
CA PRO A 97 6.69 -33.91 5.06
C PRO A 97 6.21 -34.83 3.93
N LEU A 98 5.03 -34.57 3.38
CA LEU A 98 4.42 -35.34 2.30
C LEU A 98 3.90 -34.37 1.25
N PHE A 99 4.42 -34.43 0.03
CA PHE A 99 3.98 -33.53 -1.04
C PHE A 99 2.45 -33.62 -1.23
N PRO A 100 1.74 -32.48 -1.35
CA PRO A 100 2.22 -31.09 -1.45
C PRO A 100 2.30 -30.31 -0.12
N GLN A 101 2.21 -30.99 1.03
CA GLN A 101 2.05 -30.38 2.36
C GLN A 101 3.19 -30.62 3.34
N CYS A 102 3.51 -29.60 4.12
CA CYS A 102 4.43 -29.69 5.26
C CYS A 102 3.77 -29.11 6.51
N THR A 103 3.87 -29.83 7.62
CA THR A 103 3.32 -29.37 8.90
C THR A 103 4.44 -29.13 9.91
N CYS A 104 4.37 -27.98 10.58
CA CYS A 104 5.22 -27.62 11.71
C CYS A 104 4.36 -27.44 12.96
N ILE A 105 4.72 -28.12 14.05
CA ILE A 105 4.02 -27.99 15.33
C ILE A 105 4.99 -27.42 16.36
N PHE A 106 4.56 -26.39 17.10
CA PHE A 106 5.37 -25.75 18.14
C PHE A 106 4.50 -25.21 19.28
N SER A 107 5.11 -24.85 20.41
CA SER A 107 4.38 -24.31 21.57
C SER A 107 3.93 -22.87 21.32
N ASP A 108 2.70 -22.53 21.73
CA ASP A 108 2.14 -21.16 21.70
C ASP A 108 3.02 -20.14 22.46
N SER A 109 3.79 -20.58 23.45
CA SER A 109 4.78 -19.72 24.15
C SER A 109 5.87 -19.14 23.23
N ARG A 110 6.12 -19.75 22.06
CA ARG A 110 7.08 -19.26 21.06
C ARG A 110 6.47 -18.23 20.09
N LEU A 111 5.16 -17.95 20.20
CA LEU A 111 4.46 -16.96 19.38
C LEU A 111 4.30 -15.66 20.18
N PRO A 112 5.18 -14.66 20.01
CA PRO A 112 5.11 -13.41 20.75
C PRO A 112 3.92 -12.55 20.30
N ALA A 113 3.55 -11.56 21.12
CA ALA A 113 2.41 -10.70 20.86
C ALA A 113 2.59 -9.85 19.59
N GLU A 114 3.81 -9.40 19.31
CA GLU A 114 4.19 -8.68 18.09
C GLU A 114 4.22 -9.54 16.81
N GLY A 115 4.10 -10.87 16.94
CA GLY A 115 4.17 -11.82 15.82
C GLY A 115 5.57 -12.43 15.62
N LEU A 116 5.62 -13.59 14.96
CA LEU A 116 6.82 -14.39 14.75
C LEU A 116 7.20 -14.43 13.27
N GLY A 117 8.41 -13.95 12.93
CA GLY A 117 9.00 -14.16 11.62
C GLY A 117 9.48 -15.60 11.44
N VAL A 118 8.96 -16.30 10.45
CA VAL A 118 9.29 -17.70 10.15
C VAL A 118 9.80 -17.81 8.72
N SER A 119 10.98 -18.40 8.56
CA SER A 119 11.53 -18.77 7.25
C SER A 119 11.29 -20.25 6.98
N VAL A 120 10.57 -20.53 5.90
CA VAL A 120 10.25 -21.89 5.44
C VAL A 120 11.07 -22.18 4.20
N ARG A 121 12.03 -23.09 4.31
CA ARG A 121 12.81 -23.58 3.19
C ARG A 121 12.21 -24.88 2.68
N ILE A 122 11.73 -24.87 1.44
CA ILE A 122 11.05 -26.01 0.82
C ILE A 122 11.97 -26.58 -0.24
N ARG A 123 12.13 -27.91 -0.24
CA ARG A 123 12.87 -28.66 -1.25
C ARG A 123 11.89 -29.52 -2.04
N VAL A 124 11.96 -29.44 -3.36
CA VAL A 124 11.20 -30.26 -4.31
C VAL A 124 12.21 -30.83 -5.31
N GLY A 125 12.61 -32.09 -5.14
CA GLY A 125 13.70 -32.67 -5.91
C GLY A 125 15.03 -31.97 -5.64
N LYS A 126 15.60 -31.36 -6.68
CA LYS A 126 16.81 -30.50 -6.62
C LYS A 126 16.49 -29.01 -6.46
N THR A 127 15.23 -28.62 -6.58
CA THR A 127 14.82 -27.21 -6.50
C THR A 127 14.56 -26.81 -5.06
N HIS A 128 14.95 -25.59 -4.71
CA HIS A 128 14.76 -25.02 -3.38
C HIS A 128 14.04 -23.68 -3.46
N PHE A 129 13.12 -23.46 -2.52
CA PHE A 129 12.38 -22.21 -2.36
C PHE A 129 12.49 -21.74 -0.92
N LEU A 130 12.46 -20.43 -0.74
CA LEU A 130 12.46 -19.80 0.57
C LEU A 130 11.25 -18.88 0.66
N GLU A 131 10.37 -19.16 1.62
CA GLU A 131 9.21 -18.33 1.93
C GLU A 131 9.39 -17.70 3.30
N GLN A 132 9.09 -16.40 3.37
CA GLN A 132 9.12 -15.63 4.61
C GLN A 132 7.70 -15.34 5.06
N LEU A 133 7.34 -15.86 6.22
CA LEU A 133 6.02 -15.75 6.82
C LEU A 133 6.10 -14.90 8.08
N THR A 134 5.04 -14.13 8.33
CA THR A 134 4.84 -13.45 9.61
C THR A 134 3.63 -14.08 10.29
N LEU A 135 3.89 -14.93 11.28
CA LEU A 135 2.83 -15.58 12.03
C LEU A 135 2.32 -14.63 13.11
N THR A 136 1.02 -14.41 13.12
CA THR A 136 0.35 -13.58 14.13
C THR A 136 -0.69 -14.43 14.84
N ASN A 137 -0.96 -14.14 16.11
CA ASN A 137 -2.08 -14.75 16.79
C ASN A 137 -3.39 -14.32 16.11
N CYS A 138 -4.12 -15.28 15.54
CA CYS A 138 -5.35 -15.00 14.79
C CYS A 138 -6.38 -14.22 15.62
N SER A 139 -6.41 -14.42 16.94
CA SER A 139 -7.31 -13.71 17.86
C SER A 139 -6.92 -12.25 18.10
N ASN A 140 -5.72 -11.81 17.69
CA ASN A 140 -5.29 -10.41 17.73
C ASN A 140 -5.70 -9.63 16.49
N ILE A 141 -6.13 -10.30 15.40
CA ILE A 141 -6.65 -9.66 14.20
C ILE A 141 -8.11 -9.27 14.46
N ARG A 142 -8.31 -8.03 14.91
CA ARG A 142 -9.62 -7.52 15.34
C ARG A 142 -10.00 -6.26 14.59
N GLY A 143 -11.31 -6.00 14.54
CA GLY A 143 -11.88 -4.81 13.93
C GLY A 143 -13.37 -5.00 13.65
N PRO A 144 -14.04 -3.97 13.11
CA PRO A 144 -15.40 -4.13 12.59
C PRO A 144 -15.41 -5.14 11.43
N PRO A 145 -16.43 -6.00 11.34
CA PRO A 145 -16.52 -6.99 10.28
C PRO A 145 -16.58 -6.30 8.92
N SER A 146 -15.59 -6.58 8.08
CA SER A 146 -15.46 -6.01 6.74
C SER A 146 -14.73 -7.01 5.85
N SER A 147 -14.91 -6.89 4.53
CA SER A 147 -14.17 -7.69 3.55
C SER A 147 -12.66 -7.50 3.70
N VAL A 148 -12.20 -6.28 4.00
CA VAL A 148 -10.80 -5.96 4.25
C VAL A 148 -10.25 -6.73 5.47
N LEU A 149 -10.98 -6.71 6.59
CA LEU A 149 -10.59 -7.47 7.78
C LEU A 149 -10.61 -8.99 7.52
N CYS A 150 -11.58 -9.47 6.76
CA CYS A 150 -11.65 -10.86 6.32
C CYS A 150 -10.44 -11.24 5.46
N GLN A 151 -10.11 -10.46 4.43
CA GLN A 151 -8.95 -10.70 3.58
C GLN A 151 -7.65 -10.64 4.38
N GLN A 152 -7.52 -9.69 5.33
CA GLN A 152 -6.38 -9.63 6.23
C GLN A 152 -6.25 -10.90 7.08
N CYS A 153 -7.37 -11.40 7.61
CA CYS A 153 -7.42 -12.65 8.36
C CYS A 153 -6.98 -13.85 7.51
N ILE A 154 -7.55 -14.01 6.31
CA ILE A 154 -7.20 -15.14 5.43
C ILE A 154 -5.74 -15.08 4.98
N ARG A 155 -5.22 -13.88 4.64
CA ARG A 155 -3.81 -13.68 4.27
C ARG A 155 -2.83 -14.00 5.39
N ALA A 156 -3.25 -13.88 6.65
CA ALA A 156 -2.47 -14.29 7.82
C ALA A 156 -2.50 -15.81 8.07
N GLY A 157 -3.15 -16.59 7.19
CA GLY A 157 -3.32 -18.04 7.33
C GLY A 157 -4.39 -18.42 8.36
N CYS A 158 -5.23 -17.50 8.79
CA CYS A 158 -6.29 -17.71 9.75
C CYS A 158 -7.60 -18.09 9.06
N GLY A 159 -8.62 -18.46 9.85
CA GLY A 159 -9.97 -18.74 9.36
C GLY A 159 -10.94 -17.62 9.73
N TRP A 160 -11.95 -17.40 8.91
CA TRP A 160 -13.01 -16.44 9.19
C TRP A 160 -14.25 -17.14 9.76
N SER A 161 -14.73 -16.69 10.93
CA SER A 161 -15.86 -17.31 11.63
C SER A 161 -16.63 -16.28 12.45
N LYS A 162 -17.96 -16.35 12.41
CA LYS A 162 -18.87 -15.48 13.19
C LYS A 162 -18.50 -13.98 13.05
N ASN A 163 -18.25 -13.52 11.82
CA ASN A 163 -17.87 -12.13 11.53
C ASN A 163 -16.58 -11.66 12.25
N SER A 164 -15.66 -12.59 12.53
CA SER A 164 -14.39 -12.30 13.19
C SER A 164 -13.28 -13.23 12.70
N CYS A 165 -12.03 -12.84 12.94
CA CYS A 165 -10.90 -13.70 12.68
C CYS A 165 -10.73 -14.75 13.78
N SER A 166 -10.54 -16.00 13.38
CA SER A 166 -10.32 -17.15 14.25
C SER A 166 -9.17 -18.01 13.73
N TRP A 167 -8.75 -19.02 14.49
CA TRP A 167 -7.80 -20.01 13.97
C TRP A 167 -8.37 -20.77 12.77
N ALA A 168 -7.51 -21.28 11.89
CA ALA A 168 -7.93 -21.90 10.64
C ALA A 168 -8.84 -23.14 10.83
N ASN A 169 -8.70 -23.87 11.95
CA ASN A 169 -9.57 -25.00 12.29
C ASN A 169 -10.96 -24.59 12.81
N GLN A 170 -11.23 -23.30 13.01
CA GLN A 170 -12.48 -22.77 13.59
C GLN A 170 -13.29 -21.91 12.60
N GLY A 171 -12.75 -21.65 11.40
CA GLY A 171 -13.34 -20.75 10.41
C GLY A 171 -13.12 -21.21 8.98
N VAL A 172 -13.80 -20.54 8.05
CA VAL A 172 -13.63 -20.78 6.62
C VAL A 172 -12.38 -20.05 6.15
N ILE A 173 -11.58 -20.71 5.32
CA ILE A 173 -10.24 -20.23 4.94
C ILE A 173 -10.22 -19.71 3.49
N ASN A 174 -11.30 -19.88 2.74
CA ASN A 174 -11.36 -19.44 1.35
C ASN A 174 -11.69 -17.96 1.25
N ASP A 175 -10.94 -17.22 0.43
CA ASP A 175 -11.16 -15.79 0.13
C ASP A 175 -12.57 -15.51 -0.41
N SER A 176 -13.26 -16.52 -0.97
CA SER A 176 -14.66 -16.41 -1.43
C SER A 176 -15.64 -15.99 -0.31
N VAL A 177 -15.33 -16.30 0.95
CA VAL A 177 -16.12 -15.82 2.10
C VAL A 177 -15.99 -14.31 2.28
N CYS A 178 -14.83 -13.75 1.94
CA CYS A 178 -14.64 -12.30 1.99
C CYS A 178 -15.34 -11.61 0.82
N GLN A 179 -15.43 -12.26 -0.35
CA GLN A 179 -16.16 -11.76 -1.52
C GLN A 179 -17.69 -11.78 -1.32
N THR A 180 -18.21 -12.79 -0.62
CA THR A 180 -19.64 -12.80 -0.22
C THR A 180 -19.95 -11.71 0.80
N MET A 181 -18.98 -11.29 1.63
CA MET A 181 -19.11 -10.10 2.48
C MET A 181 -19.06 -8.78 1.68
N GLU A 182 -18.30 -8.71 0.58
CA GLU A 182 -18.36 -7.58 -0.37
C GLU A 182 -19.75 -7.47 -1.02
N SER A 183 -20.39 -8.61 -1.31
CA SER A 183 -21.73 -8.66 -1.89
C SER A 183 -22.86 -8.40 -0.87
N GLY A 184 -22.57 -8.55 0.42
CA GLY A 184 -23.54 -8.38 1.52
C GLY A 184 -23.48 -7.01 2.21
N MET A 185 -22.45 -6.20 1.95
CA MET A 185 -22.37 -4.82 2.43
C MET A 185 -22.94 -3.89 1.36
N ASN A 186 -24.19 -3.48 1.54
CA ASN A 186 -24.81 -2.43 0.70
C ASN A 186 -24.16 -1.08 1.01
N PHE A 187 -22.96 -0.83 0.45
CA PHE A 187 -22.39 0.51 0.46
C PHE A 187 -23.28 1.42 -0.38
N SER A 188 -23.71 2.52 0.23
CA SER A 188 -24.43 3.54 -0.51
C SER A 188 -23.45 4.16 -1.50
N ARG A 189 -23.74 4.08 -2.81
CA ARG A 189 -22.85 4.58 -3.85
C ARG A 189 -22.52 6.06 -3.59
N PRO A 190 -21.23 6.41 -3.38
CA PRO A 190 -20.85 7.78 -3.11
C PRO A 190 -21.02 8.64 -4.36
N VAL A 191 -21.54 9.86 -4.15
CA VAL A 191 -21.73 10.86 -5.19
C VAL A 191 -20.87 12.06 -4.84
N ILE A 192 -19.87 12.34 -5.66
CA ILE A 192 -18.97 13.48 -5.47
C ILE A 192 -19.64 14.73 -6.05
N SER A 193 -19.81 15.76 -5.23
CA SER A 193 -20.36 17.07 -5.64
C SER A 193 -19.25 18.06 -5.99
N SER A 194 -18.18 18.11 -5.18
CA SER A 194 -17.05 19.03 -5.43
C SER A 194 -15.75 18.59 -4.75
N ILE A 195 -14.64 19.14 -5.22
CA ILE A 195 -13.33 19.06 -4.58
C ILE A 195 -12.79 20.49 -4.44
N THR A 196 -12.32 20.85 -3.26
CA THR A 196 -11.75 22.16 -2.97
C THR A 196 -10.36 22.03 -2.35
N PRO A 197 -9.32 22.61 -2.96
CA PRO A 197 -9.32 23.25 -4.27
C PRO A 197 -9.35 22.22 -5.43
N SER A 198 -9.98 22.56 -6.55
CA SER A 198 -9.96 21.75 -7.78
C SER A 198 -8.80 22.09 -8.72
N VAL A 199 -8.05 23.15 -8.40
CA VAL A 199 -6.86 23.60 -9.14
C VAL A 199 -5.72 23.80 -8.15
N VAL A 200 -4.59 23.18 -8.41
CA VAL A 200 -3.40 23.18 -7.53
C VAL A 200 -2.12 23.34 -8.35
N SER A 201 -1.01 23.66 -7.70
CA SER A 201 0.31 23.52 -8.34
C SER A 201 0.71 22.04 -8.45
N PHE A 202 1.70 21.70 -9.27
CA PHE A 202 2.22 20.33 -9.40
C PHE A 202 2.77 19.74 -8.08
N TYR A 203 3.00 20.55 -7.04
CA TYR A 203 3.33 20.06 -5.71
C TYR A 203 2.12 19.41 -5.00
N GLY A 204 0.89 19.67 -5.43
CA GLY A 204 -0.31 19.17 -4.77
C GLY A 204 -0.79 20.09 -3.65
N ARG A 205 -1.60 19.57 -2.72
CA ARG A 205 -2.26 20.36 -1.66
C ARG A 205 -2.59 19.51 -0.44
N ASN A 206 -2.27 20.02 0.73
CA ASN A 206 -2.72 19.43 2.00
C ASN A 206 -4.14 19.86 2.33
N HIS A 207 -4.84 19.03 3.12
CA HIS A 207 -6.17 19.36 3.65
C HIS A 207 -7.20 19.70 2.56
N ALA A 208 -7.10 19.07 1.40
CA ALA A 208 -8.12 19.20 0.36
C ALA A 208 -9.43 18.58 0.84
N VAL A 209 -10.55 19.21 0.49
CA VAL A 209 -11.88 18.78 0.94
C VAL A 209 -12.63 18.21 -0.25
N LEU A 210 -13.16 17.00 -0.11
CA LEU A 210 -14.11 16.38 -1.02
C LEU A 210 -15.50 16.43 -0.38
N SER A 211 -16.46 17.02 -1.08
CA SER A 211 -17.84 17.16 -0.65
C SER A 211 -18.77 16.36 -1.55
N GLY A 212 -19.83 15.79 -0.98
CA GLY A 212 -20.70 14.86 -1.70
C GLY A 212 -21.79 14.25 -0.82
N GLN A 213 -22.30 13.10 -1.27
CA GLN A 213 -23.28 12.28 -0.54
C GLN A 213 -22.74 10.86 -0.37
N ASN A 214 -23.23 10.18 0.66
CA ASN A 214 -22.88 8.78 0.97
C ASN A 214 -21.37 8.55 1.11
N LEU A 215 -20.64 9.53 1.65
CA LEU A 215 -19.19 9.45 1.75
C LEU A 215 -18.69 8.66 2.97
N ARG A 216 -19.58 8.22 3.87
CA ARG A 216 -19.20 7.67 5.20
C ARG A 216 -18.21 6.51 5.10
N ASP A 217 -18.41 5.65 4.11
CA ASP A 217 -17.62 4.43 3.95
C ASP A 217 -16.42 4.61 3.00
N VAL A 218 -16.21 5.81 2.47
CA VAL A 218 -15.04 6.11 1.61
C VAL A 218 -13.77 6.00 2.45
N THR A 219 -12.80 5.23 1.97
CA THR A 219 -11.52 4.95 2.66
C THR A 219 -10.33 5.69 2.06
N ARG A 220 -10.35 5.89 0.74
CA ARG A 220 -9.29 6.55 -0.02
C ARG A 220 -9.87 7.40 -1.15
N VAL A 221 -9.10 8.36 -1.62
CA VAL A 221 -9.37 9.09 -2.86
C VAL A 221 -8.30 8.68 -3.86
N ARG A 222 -8.72 8.20 -5.04
CA ARG A 222 -7.81 7.80 -6.12
C ARG A 222 -7.77 8.86 -7.19
N MET A 223 -6.57 9.21 -7.63
CA MET A 223 -6.29 10.10 -8.74
C MET A 223 -5.61 9.32 -9.86
N THR A 224 -6.19 9.38 -11.06
CA THR A 224 -5.71 8.65 -12.22
C THR A 224 -5.55 9.61 -13.40
N VAL A 225 -4.40 9.53 -14.07
CA VAL A 225 -4.21 10.10 -15.40
C VAL A 225 -4.61 9.03 -16.40
N ASP A 226 -5.34 9.39 -17.47
CA ASP A 226 -5.84 8.41 -18.46
C ASP A 226 -4.74 7.55 -19.12
N THR A 227 -3.47 7.98 -19.03
CA THR A 227 -2.30 7.31 -19.63
C THR A 227 -1.37 6.61 -18.62
N ASP A 228 -1.68 6.65 -17.32
CA ASP A 228 -0.76 6.20 -16.26
C ASP A 228 -1.23 4.87 -15.64
N CYS A 229 -0.34 3.87 -15.61
CA CYS A 229 -0.64 2.53 -15.11
C CYS A 229 -0.60 2.45 -13.58
N THR A 230 -0.07 3.47 -12.91
CA THR A 230 0.02 3.54 -11.45
C THR A 230 -0.85 4.67 -10.90
N PRO A 231 -2.12 4.40 -10.52
CA PRO A 231 -2.97 5.41 -9.92
C PRO A 231 -2.41 5.83 -8.55
N GLN A 232 -2.49 7.12 -8.23
CA GLN A 232 -2.12 7.61 -6.91
C GLN A 232 -3.33 7.58 -5.98
N GLU A 233 -3.12 7.19 -4.72
CA GLU A 233 -4.18 7.10 -3.72
C GLU A 233 -3.81 7.89 -2.47
N SER A 234 -4.77 8.68 -1.96
CA SER A 234 -4.64 9.35 -0.67
C SER A 234 -5.61 8.75 0.35
N PRO A 235 -5.17 8.47 1.59
CA PRO A 235 -6.09 8.18 2.69
C PRO A 235 -6.98 9.39 2.98
N VAL A 236 -8.16 9.13 3.55
CA VAL A 236 -9.12 10.17 3.98
C VAL A 236 -9.17 10.30 5.50
N TRP A 237 -9.48 11.50 5.98
CA TRP A 237 -9.72 11.80 7.39
C TRP A 237 -10.82 12.85 7.55
N ASN A 238 -11.27 13.10 8.79
CA ASN A 238 -12.37 14.03 9.10
C ASN A 238 -13.64 13.77 8.26
N ASN A 239 -13.98 12.50 8.06
CA ASN A 239 -15.13 12.10 7.24
C ASN A 239 -16.44 12.22 8.02
N THR A 240 -17.33 13.10 7.57
CA THR A 240 -18.67 13.32 8.17
C THR A 240 -19.79 12.59 7.42
N GLY A 241 -19.46 11.93 6.31
CA GLY A 241 -20.42 11.33 5.38
C GLY A 241 -20.91 12.27 4.26
N VAL A 242 -20.64 13.56 4.40
CA VAL A 242 -20.96 14.61 3.43
C VAL A 242 -19.71 15.38 3.00
N ASN A 243 -18.73 15.51 3.90
CA ASN A 243 -17.40 16.05 3.61
C ASN A 243 -16.34 15.09 4.14
N LEU A 244 -15.22 14.98 3.43
CA LEU A 244 -14.01 14.33 3.90
C LEU A 244 -12.79 15.16 3.51
N THR A 245 -11.70 14.99 4.25
CA THR A 245 -10.42 15.64 3.97
C THR A 245 -9.42 14.62 3.46
N PHE A 246 -8.57 15.00 2.50
CA PHE A 246 -7.53 14.16 1.93
C PHE A 246 -6.33 15.00 1.47
N HIS A 247 -5.25 14.35 1.07
CA HIS A 247 -4.07 14.99 0.50
C HIS A 247 -4.09 14.87 -1.03
N ILE A 248 -3.89 15.97 -1.73
CA ILE A 248 -3.63 15.95 -3.16
C ILE A 248 -2.11 15.78 -3.34
N PRO A 249 -1.63 14.64 -3.87
CA PRO A 249 -0.21 14.33 -3.94
C PRO A 249 0.54 15.17 -4.98
N ARG A 250 1.87 15.13 -4.92
CA ARG A 250 2.76 15.74 -5.91
C ARG A 250 2.79 14.94 -7.20
N THR A 251 2.90 15.64 -8.32
CA THR A 251 3.09 15.06 -9.66
C THR A 251 4.32 15.67 -10.35
N ASP A 252 4.90 14.93 -11.31
CA ASP A 252 6.04 15.40 -12.11
C ASP A 252 5.63 16.30 -13.27
N GLY A 253 4.33 16.31 -13.60
CA GLY A 253 3.78 17.03 -14.73
C GLY A 253 2.55 17.88 -14.37
N LYS A 254 2.23 18.80 -15.27
CA LYS A 254 0.98 19.57 -15.26
C LYS A 254 -0.08 18.80 -16.05
N GLY A 255 -1.34 18.99 -15.72
CA GLY A 255 -2.42 18.31 -16.44
C GLY A 255 -3.65 18.10 -15.59
N VAL A 256 -4.62 17.40 -16.16
CA VAL A 256 -5.89 17.09 -15.50
C VAL A 256 -5.88 15.63 -15.07
N VAL A 257 -6.18 15.37 -13.82
CA VAL A 257 -6.37 14.01 -13.29
C VAL A 257 -7.84 13.76 -13.00
N LYS A 258 -8.31 12.55 -13.25
CA LYS A 258 -9.63 12.08 -12.83
C LYS A 258 -9.55 11.60 -11.39
N VAL A 259 -10.61 11.87 -10.64
CA VAL A 259 -10.69 11.56 -9.21
C VAL A 259 -11.96 10.78 -8.91
N CYS A 260 -11.79 9.70 -8.14
CA CYS A 260 -12.89 8.92 -7.61
C CYS A 260 -12.69 8.62 -6.12
N ALA A 261 -13.81 8.37 -5.44
CA ALA A 261 -13.86 7.90 -4.07
C ALA A 261 -13.77 6.37 -4.05
N LEU A 262 -12.85 5.82 -3.25
CA LEU A 262 -12.67 4.38 -3.07
C LEU A 262 -13.42 3.89 -1.83
N LEU A 263 -14.29 2.92 -2.05
CA LEU A 263 -14.94 2.15 -1.01
C LEU A 263 -14.03 1.00 -0.50
N PRO A 264 -14.37 0.36 0.65
CA PRO A 264 -13.56 -0.71 1.22
C PRO A 264 -13.50 -1.97 0.33
N ASP A 265 -14.49 -2.15 -0.55
CA ASP A 265 -14.55 -3.20 -1.58
C ASP A 265 -13.62 -2.94 -2.78
N GLY A 266 -12.91 -1.81 -2.79
CA GLY A 266 -12.04 -1.40 -3.90
C GLY A 266 -12.78 -0.71 -5.06
N GLY A 267 -14.10 -0.57 -4.97
CA GLY A 267 -14.93 0.16 -5.93
C GLY A 267 -14.56 1.63 -6.00
N CYS A 268 -14.32 2.13 -7.22
CA CYS A 268 -13.96 3.51 -7.52
C CYS A 268 -15.17 4.24 -8.12
N HIS A 269 -15.67 5.25 -7.40
CA HIS A 269 -16.92 5.92 -7.74
C HIS A 269 -16.74 7.44 -7.87
N GLY A 270 -17.29 7.98 -8.95
CA GLY A 270 -17.16 9.39 -9.30
C GLY A 270 -16.18 9.62 -10.45
N ASN A 271 -16.25 10.81 -11.04
CA ASN A 271 -15.43 11.20 -12.20
C ASN A 271 -15.17 12.71 -12.18
N THR A 272 -14.83 13.24 -10.99
CA THR A 272 -14.47 14.66 -10.87
C THR A 272 -13.01 14.86 -11.27
N LYS A 273 -12.58 16.12 -11.41
CA LYS A 273 -11.28 16.45 -11.97
C LYS A 273 -10.51 17.41 -11.07
N ILE A 274 -9.20 17.19 -10.96
CA ILE A 274 -8.24 18.13 -10.38
C ILE A 274 -7.28 18.57 -11.49
N THR A 275 -6.95 19.86 -11.52
CA THR A 275 -6.01 20.43 -12.49
C THR A 275 -4.71 20.84 -11.80
N TYR A 276 -3.60 20.22 -12.21
CA TYR A 276 -2.26 20.60 -11.81
C TYR A 276 -1.69 21.68 -12.74
N LYS A 277 -1.24 22.78 -12.16
CA LYS A 277 -0.60 23.93 -12.82
C LYS A 277 0.86 24.10 -12.37
N SER A 278 1.53 25.11 -12.93
CA SER A 278 2.90 25.48 -12.56
C SER A 278 3.00 25.91 -11.10
N SER A 279 4.21 25.80 -10.53
CA SER A 279 4.53 26.39 -9.24
C SER A 279 4.45 27.92 -9.27
N PRO A 280 4.17 28.56 -8.12
CA PRO A 280 4.27 30.02 -7.98
C PRO A 280 5.70 30.49 -8.29
N SER A 281 5.82 31.64 -8.95
CA SER A 281 7.09 32.31 -9.22
C SER A 281 6.99 33.78 -8.85
N CYS A 282 7.89 34.23 -7.99
CA CYS A 282 7.97 35.61 -7.50
C CYS A 282 9.13 36.34 -8.19
N THR A 283 8.84 37.49 -8.80
CA THR A 283 9.78 38.17 -9.71
C THR A 283 10.10 39.60 -9.30
N LYS A 284 9.14 40.30 -8.70
CA LYS A 284 9.29 41.70 -8.30
C LYS A 284 8.60 41.93 -6.96
N ILE A 285 9.15 42.85 -6.18
CA ILE A 285 8.59 43.30 -4.92
C ILE A 285 8.48 44.83 -4.94
N VAL A 286 7.36 45.35 -4.46
CA VAL A 286 7.12 46.79 -4.37
C VAL A 286 6.45 47.12 -3.03
N PRO A 287 7.01 48.02 -2.22
CA PRO A 287 8.36 48.57 -2.31
C PRO A 287 9.45 47.55 -1.98
N SER A 288 10.67 47.75 -2.49
CA SER A 288 11.83 46.88 -2.25
C SER A 288 12.56 47.16 -0.93
N SER A 289 12.01 48.03 -0.08
CA SER A 289 12.58 48.38 1.23
C SER A 289 11.48 48.45 2.30
N SER A 290 11.87 48.15 3.53
CA SER A 290 11.00 48.15 4.71
C SER A 290 11.78 48.61 5.95
N TRP A 291 11.06 48.92 7.02
CA TRP A 291 11.64 49.27 8.31
C TRP A 291 12.15 48.02 9.04
N VAL A 292 13.19 48.19 9.86
CA VAL A 292 13.74 47.12 10.72
C VAL A 292 12.66 46.54 11.65
N SER A 293 11.73 47.37 12.09
CA SER A 293 10.57 46.97 12.88
C SER A 293 9.54 46.10 12.14
N GLY A 294 9.69 45.91 10.82
CA GLY A 294 8.70 45.24 9.97
C GLY A 294 7.42 46.06 9.78
N LYS A 295 6.31 45.36 9.48
CA LYS A 295 4.94 45.88 9.32
C LYS A 295 4.72 46.81 8.11
N ARG A 296 5.65 46.83 7.17
CA ARG A 296 5.42 47.39 5.82
C ARG A 296 4.56 46.42 5.04
N GLU A 297 3.40 46.87 4.62
CA GLU A 297 2.66 46.24 3.55
C GLU A 297 3.48 46.32 2.25
N ILE A 298 3.75 45.16 1.66
CA ILE A 298 4.50 45.00 0.41
C ILE A 298 3.69 44.14 -0.56
N THR A 299 3.84 44.44 -1.86
CA THR A 299 3.24 43.68 -2.95
C THR A 299 4.32 42.90 -3.68
N LEU A 300 4.19 41.57 -3.68
CA LEU A 300 4.91 40.66 -4.55
C LEU A 300 4.18 40.51 -5.88
N MET A 301 4.93 40.60 -6.97
CA MET A 301 4.45 40.39 -8.32
C MET A 301 5.14 39.18 -8.96
N GLY A 302 4.40 38.43 -9.76
CA GLY A 302 4.86 37.16 -10.27
C GLY A 302 3.81 36.42 -11.10
N SER A 303 3.84 35.10 -11.03
CA SER A 303 2.85 34.22 -11.68
C SER A 303 2.42 33.10 -10.74
N HIS A 304 1.16 32.67 -10.87
CA HIS A 304 0.53 31.66 -10.03
C HIS A 304 0.60 32.00 -8.53
N LEU A 305 0.59 33.29 -8.16
CA LEU A 305 0.70 33.72 -6.76
C LEU A 305 -0.55 33.38 -5.94
N ASP A 306 -1.64 32.98 -6.60
CA ASP A 306 -2.85 32.43 -6.01
C ASP A 306 -2.64 31.08 -5.30
N PHE A 307 -1.51 30.40 -5.55
CA PHE A 307 -1.12 29.18 -4.86
C PHE A 307 -0.11 29.40 -3.71
N VAL A 308 0.26 30.65 -3.43
CA VAL A 308 1.23 30.96 -2.36
C VAL A 308 0.51 30.95 -1.02
N GLU A 309 1.01 30.12 -0.11
CA GLU A 309 0.44 29.99 1.24
C GLU A 309 1.34 30.59 2.31
N GLY A 310 2.60 30.84 1.97
CA GLY A 310 3.53 31.56 2.81
C GLY A 310 4.67 32.16 2.01
N VAL A 311 5.25 33.22 2.55
CA VAL A 311 6.48 33.83 2.05
C VAL A 311 7.55 33.68 3.11
N THR A 312 8.70 33.12 2.73
CA THR A 312 9.86 32.99 3.61
C THR A 312 10.85 34.10 3.30
N HIS A 313 11.32 34.78 4.34
CA HIS A 313 12.38 35.77 4.23
C HIS A 313 13.70 35.14 4.68
N SER A 314 14.80 35.39 3.97
CA SER A 314 16.13 34.88 4.34
C SER A 314 16.58 35.24 5.76
N HIS A 315 16.15 36.38 6.30
CA HIS A 315 16.43 36.80 7.68
C HIS A 315 15.42 36.33 8.72
N ALA A 316 14.24 35.90 8.27
CA ALA A 316 13.16 35.43 9.12
C ALA A 316 12.64 34.14 8.48
N PRO A 317 13.27 32.99 8.81
CA PRO A 317 12.92 31.70 8.19
C PRO A 317 11.49 31.26 8.53
N GLN A 318 10.84 31.90 9.50
CA GLN A 318 9.42 31.72 9.78
C GLN A 318 8.59 32.18 8.56
N ARG A 319 7.62 31.34 8.16
CA ARG A 319 6.74 31.65 7.05
C ARG A 319 5.78 32.78 7.44
N VAL A 320 5.84 33.87 6.69
CA VAL A 320 4.84 34.94 6.79
C VAL A 320 3.62 34.51 5.99
N ARG A 321 2.47 34.41 6.66
CA ARG A 321 1.20 34.11 6.00
C ARG A 321 0.64 35.40 5.40
N PRO A 322 0.43 35.45 4.07
CA PRO A 322 -0.15 36.64 3.46
C PRO A 322 -1.60 36.84 3.93
N PRO A 323 -2.03 38.09 4.21
CA PRO A 323 -3.43 38.44 4.44
C PRO A 323 -4.30 38.14 3.20
N GLY A 324 -5.57 37.81 3.44
CA GLY A 324 -6.45 37.16 2.46
C GLY A 324 -6.71 37.93 1.15
N SER A 325 -6.75 37.16 0.04
CA SER A 325 -6.92 37.48 -1.38
C SER A 325 -5.61 37.76 -2.17
N SER A 326 -4.94 36.67 -2.53
CA SER A 326 -3.91 36.61 -3.56
C SER A 326 -4.54 36.52 -4.95
N SER A 327 -3.92 37.14 -5.95
CA SER A 327 -4.29 36.98 -7.36
C SER A 327 -3.24 36.16 -8.10
N TYR A 328 -3.51 35.80 -9.35
CA TYR A 328 -2.52 35.12 -10.20
C TYR A 328 -1.17 35.87 -10.28
N GLN A 329 -1.20 37.20 -10.30
CA GLN A 329 -0.01 38.03 -10.51
C GLN A 329 0.50 38.72 -9.26
N ASN A 330 -0.36 39.02 -8.29
CA ASN A 330 -0.05 39.88 -7.16
C ASN A 330 -0.44 39.24 -5.84
N LEU A 331 0.43 39.39 -4.84
CA LEU A 331 0.23 38.98 -3.45
C LEU A 331 0.68 40.11 -2.53
N THR A 332 -0.14 40.49 -1.56
CA THR A 332 0.20 41.54 -0.60
C THR A 332 0.35 40.95 0.80
N TYR A 333 1.36 41.40 1.56
CA TYR A 333 1.56 40.98 2.93
C TYR A 333 2.44 41.94 3.74
N ASP A 334 2.42 41.79 5.07
CA ASP A 334 3.23 42.59 5.97
C ASP A 334 4.62 41.98 6.20
N THR A 335 5.65 42.79 6.05
CA THR A 335 7.03 42.38 6.31
C THR A 335 7.26 42.00 7.79
N PRO A 336 8.04 40.93 8.06
CA PRO A 336 8.45 40.59 9.42
C PRO A 336 9.50 41.58 9.95
N ALA A 337 9.65 41.66 11.26
CA ALA A 337 10.74 42.43 11.88
C ALA A 337 12.10 41.75 11.63
N ALA A 338 13.15 42.54 11.51
CA ALA A 338 14.53 42.08 11.33
C ALA A 338 15.42 42.57 12.48
N GLU A 339 16.45 41.80 12.84
CA GLU A 339 17.35 42.17 13.94
C GLU A 339 18.44 43.19 13.54
N ASN A 340 18.74 43.33 12.23
CA ASN A 340 19.83 44.18 11.73
C ASN A 340 19.42 45.08 10.55
N SER A 341 19.93 46.32 10.55
CA SER A 341 19.51 47.41 9.66
C SER A 341 20.18 47.49 8.29
N GLN A 342 21.20 46.66 8.00
CA GLN A 342 22.04 46.78 6.80
C GLN A 342 22.26 45.46 6.05
N ARG A 343 21.20 44.80 5.58
CA ARG A 343 21.35 43.65 4.66
C ARG A 343 20.27 43.63 3.59
N THR A 344 20.67 43.25 2.37
CA THR A 344 19.75 42.82 1.31
C THR A 344 19.23 41.43 1.67
N PHE A 345 17.91 41.24 1.60
CA PHE A 345 17.28 39.96 1.93
C PHE A 345 16.56 39.39 0.71
N THR A 346 16.83 38.12 0.41
CA THR A 346 16.05 37.34 -0.57
C THR A 346 14.80 36.78 0.08
N GLN A 347 13.78 36.57 -0.75
CA GLN A 347 12.47 36.03 -0.37
C GLN A 347 12.13 34.86 -1.29
N HIS A 348 11.46 33.85 -0.73
CA HIS A 348 10.98 32.69 -1.47
C HIS A 348 9.49 32.49 -1.23
N CYS A 349 8.74 32.28 -2.31
CA CYS A 349 7.32 31.98 -2.27
C CYS A 349 7.12 30.47 -2.12
N VAL A 350 6.34 30.07 -1.12
CA VAL A 350 6.22 28.67 -0.69
C VAL A 350 4.75 28.23 -0.80
N SER A 351 4.53 27.10 -1.49
CA SER A 351 3.29 26.30 -1.41
C SER A 351 3.45 25.21 -0.34
N GLU A 352 2.41 24.87 0.43
CA GLU A 352 2.50 23.93 1.58
C GLU A 352 3.20 22.60 1.24
N SER A 353 2.96 22.10 0.04
CA SER A 353 3.40 20.80 -0.47
C SER A 353 4.83 20.81 -1.04
N SER A 354 5.57 21.92 -0.88
CA SER A 354 6.97 22.05 -1.33
C SER A 354 7.99 21.61 -0.27
N GLN A 355 7.53 20.97 0.82
CA GLN A 355 8.32 20.69 2.02
C GLN A 355 8.77 19.25 2.12
#